data_AF-A0A930ZEZ4-F1
#
_entry.id   AF-A0A930ZEZ4-F1
#
_cell.length_a   1.000
_cell.length_b   1.000
_cell.length_c   1.000
_cell.angle_alpha   90.00
_cell.angle_beta   90.00
_cell.angle_gamma   90.00
#
_symmetry.space_group_name_H-M   'P 1'
#
loop_
_entity.id
_entity.type
_entity.pdbx_description
1 polymer ?
#
loop_
_entity_poly.entity_id
_entity_poly.type
_entity_poly.pdbx_seq_one_letter_code
_entity_poly.pdbx_strand_id
1 'polypeptide(L)'
;MLKEWREHWADLANEHLLRAGHDVRIDHRSYKEQGVELEPTSHLGKAVEEMAARGEYAERARQLEEVRERNARRIERRPEIVFENLTRQRSTFARNDLACEVFRCVDDGERFRKLMVRLEGSATGTRPAQPAKCSGHRRGRDGRKQAA
;
A
#
# COMPACT_ATOMS: atom_id res chain seq x y z
N MET A 1 -0.54 14.63 25.67
CA MET A 1 -1.92 14.12 25.76
C MET A 1 -2.42 13.34 24.54
N LEU A 2 -2.44 13.82 23.28
CA LEU A 2 -2.90 12.96 22.15
C LEU A 2 -1.81 12.06 21.55
N LYS A 3 -0.57 12.56 21.42
CA LYS A 3 0.54 11.80 20.84
C LYS A 3 0.90 10.57 21.68
N GLU A 4 1.03 10.76 22.99
CA GLU A 4 1.31 9.67 23.96
C GLU A 4 0.24 8.57 23.91
N TRP A 5 -1.03 8.93 23.73
CA TRP A 5 -2.10 7.95 23.60
C TRP A 5 -2.00 7.12 22.31
N ARG A 6 -1.67 7.76 21.19
CA ARG A 6 -1.48 7.06 19.90
C ARG A 6 -0.26 6.16 19.93
N GLU A 7 0.82 6.61 20.57
CA GLU A 7 2.04 5.83 20.79
C GLU A 7 1.74 4.61 21.66
N HIS A 8 1.16 4.83 22.84
CA HIS A 8 0.85 3.74 23.77
C HIS A 8 -0.11 2.71 23.15
N TRP A 9 -1.10 3.16 22.39
CA TRP A 9 -1.99 2.24 21.66
C TRP A 9 -1.24 1.43 20.60
N ALA A 10 -0.35 2.07 19.82
CA ALA A 10 0.42 1.37 18.79
C ALA A 10 1.36 0.33 19.43
N ASP A 11 1.99 0.64 20.56
CA ASP A 11 2.86 -0.27 21.29
C ASP A 11 2.10 -1.51 21.78
N LEU A 12 0.96 -1.30 22.44
CA LEU A 12 0.09 -2.40 22.88
C LEU A 12 -0.40 -3.25 21.70
N ALA A 13 -0.83 -2.61 20.61
CA ALA A 13 -1.29 -3.33 19.42
C ALA A 13 -0.16 -4.18 18.80
N ASN A 14 1.05 -3.63 18.70
CA ASN A 14 2.23 -4.33 18.19
C ASN A 14 2.63 -5.51 19.06
N GLU A 15 2.56 -5.37 20.38
CA GLU A 15 2.81 -6.47 21.31
C GLU A 15 1.83 -7.63 21.09
N HIS A 16 0.53 -7.31 20.95
CA HIS A 16 -0.49 -8.32 20.68
C HIS A 16 -0.35 -8.96 19.29
N LEU A 17 0.03 -8.19 18.26
CA LEU A 17 0.33 -8.72 16.92
C LEU A 17 1.49 -9.72 16.97
N LEU A 18 2.56 -9.39 17.68
CA LEU A 18 3.71 -10.27 17.83
C LEU A 18 3.34 -11.55 18.59
N ARG A 19 2.58 -11.44 19.69
CA ARG A 19 2.07 -12.60 20.45
C ARG A 19 1.17 -13.51 19.60
N ALA A 20 0.44 -12.95 18.64
CA ALA A 20 -0.37 -13.69 17.67
C ALA A 20 0.45 -14.27 16.50
N GLY A 21 1.76 -14.00 16.43
CA GLY A 21 2.65 -14.48 15.37
C GLY A 21 2.61 -13.65 14.08
N HIS A 22 2.13 -12.40 14.13
CA HIS A 22 2.15 -11.48 13.00
C HIS A 22 3.40 -10.58 13.04
N ASP A 23 4.17 -10.57 11.94
CA ASP A 23 5.35 -9.70 11.76
C ASP A 23 4.98 -8.27 11.27
N VAL A 24 3.69 -7.92 11.29
CA VAL A 24 3.23 -6.59 10.89
C VAL A 24 3.36 -5.62 12.05
N ARG A 25 3.85 -4.41 11.78
CA ARG A 25 4.00 -3.33 12.75
C ARG A 25 3.16 -2.12 12.39
N ILE A 26 2.62 -1.48 13.42
CA ILE A 26 1.84 -0.25 13.38
C ILE A 26 2.73 0.87 13.91
N ASP A 27 2.87 1.95 13.14
CA ASP A 27 3.56 3.17 13.56
C ASP A 27 2.54 4.31 13.69
N HIS A 28 2.56 4.99 14.83
CA HIS A 28 1.61 6.05 15.16
C HIS A 28 1.91 7.39 14.46
N ARG A 29 3.13 7.56 13.96
CA ARG A 29 3.62 8.79 13.32
C ARG A 29 3.07 8.92 11.90
N SER A 30 3.02 10.14 11.39
CA SER A 30 2.66 10.38 9.99
C SER A 30 3.74 9.90 9.02
N TYR A 31 3.39 9.70 7.75
CA TYR A 31 4.36 9.36 6.69
C TYR A 31 5.52 10.36 6.64
N LYS A 32 5.23 11.66 6.82
CA LYS A 32 6.26 12.71 6.87
C LYS A 32 7.22 12.52 8.05
N GLU A 33 6.70 12.23 9.24
CA GLU A 33 7.51 12.01 10.45
C GLU A 33 8.32 10.69 10.39
N GLN A 34 7.84 9.72 9.61
CA GLN A 34 8.56 8.46 9.35
C GLN A 34 9.61 8.59 8.23
N GLY A 35 9.64 9.70 7.49
CA GLY A 35 10.47 9.83 6.29
C GLY A 35 10.00 8.95 5.14
N VAL A 36 8.70 8.71 5.02
CA VAL A 36 8.07 8.07 3.86
C VAL A 36 7.83 9.13 2.80
N GLU A 37 8.42 8.93 1.62
CA GLU A 37 8.29 9.86 0.49
C GLU A 37 6.98 9.71 -0.28
N LEU A 38 6.21 8.66 0.00
CA LEU A 38 4.88 8.47 -0.58
C LEU A 38 3.85 9.36 0.10
N GLU A 39 2.84 9.77 -0.64
CA GLU A 39 1.65 10.42 -0.10
C GLU A 39 0.58 9.38 0.28
N PRO A 40 -0.07 9.53 1.44
CA PRO A 40 -1.15 8.63 1.84
C PRO A 40 -2.36 8.80 0.92
N THR A 41 -2.97 7.69 0.51
CA THR A 41 -4.19 7.68 -0.31
C THR A 41 -5.42 7.60 0.57
N SER A 42 -6.49 8.32 0.19
CA SER A 42 -7.77 8.26 0.89
C SER A 42 -8.66 7.16 0.31
N HIS A 43 -9.18 6.29 1.17
CA HIS A 43 -10.11 5.25 0.75
C HIS A 43 -11.52 5.84 0.51
N LEU A 44 -12.06 5.70 -0.70
CA LEU A 44 -13.38 6.25 -1.06
C LEU A 44 -14.55 5.52 -0.36
N GLY A 45 -14.37 4.25 0.02
CA GLY A 45 -15.23 3.55 0.99
C GLY A 45 -16.68 3.33 0.57
N LYS A 46 -17.53 3.06 1.59
CA LYS A 46 -18.97 2.80 1.42
C LYS A 46 -19.76 4.05 1.02
N ALA A 47 -19.24 5.24 1.30
CA ALA A 47 -19.88 6.51 0.98
C ALA A 47 -19.81 6.88 -0.51
N VAL A 48 -19.30 5.99 -1.38
CA VAL A 48 -19.20 6.25 -2.82
C VAL A 48 -20.55 6.58 -3.45
N GLU A 49 -21.61 5.84 -3.09
CA GLU A 49 -22.96 6.09 -3.61
C GLU A 49 -23.50 7.45 -3.15
N GLU A 50 -23.32 7.79 -1.88
CA GLU A 50 -23.70 9.10 -1.31
C GLU A 50 -22.88 10.26 -1.89
N MET A 51 -21.60 10.06 -2.16
CA MET A 51 -20.74 11.04 -2.83
C MET A 51 -21.13 11.22 -4.30
N ALA A 52 -21.53 10.14 -4.97
CA ALA A 52 -22.00 10.20 -6.35
C ALA A 52 -23.33 10.95 -6.44
N ALA A 53 -24.26 10.71 -5.52
CA ALA A 53 -25.52 11.44 -5.41
C ALA A 53 -25.32 12.95 -5.19
N ARG A 54 -24.25 13.34 -4.47
CA ARG A 54 -23.86 14.74 -4.24
C ARG A 54 -22.98 15.35 -5.35
N GLY A 55 -22.58 14.56 -6.35
CA GLY A 55 -21.65 14.99 -7.40
C GLY A 55 -20.19 15.14 -6.98
N GLU A 56 -19.84 14.81 -5.73
CA GLU A 56 -18.49 14.94 -5.16
C GLU A 56 -17.56 13.77 -5.56
N TYR A 57 -18.14 12.63 -5.96
CA TYR A 57 -17.37 11.41 -6.24
C TYR A 57 -16.31 11.60 -7.33
N ALA A 58 -16.65 12.28 -8.42
CA ALA A 58 -15.74 12.47 -9.54
C ALA A 58 -14.49 13.25 -9.13
N GLU A 59 -14.67 14.30 -8.32
CA GLU A 59 -13.56 15.09 -7.80
C GLU A 59 -12.68 14.25 -6.85
N ARG A 60 -13.29 13.51 -5.92
CA ARG A 60 -12.54 12.65 -4.98
C ARG A 60 -11.78 11.52 -5.68
N ALA A 61 -12.38 10.90 -6.68
CA ALA A 61 -11.74 9.88 -7.50
C ALA A 61 -10.54 10.46 -8.28
N ARG A 62 -10.71 11.66 -8.85
CA ARG A 62 -9.62 12.38 -9.53
C ARG A 62 -8.48 12.70 -8.57
N GLN A 63 -8.76 13.24 -7.39
CA GLN A 63 -7.75 13.54 -6.37
C GLN A 63 -6.97 12.29 -5.94
N LEU A 64 -7.66 11.16 -5.74
CA LEU A 64 -7.03 9.88 -5.44
C LEU A 64 -6.08 9.44 -6.56
N GLU A 65 -6.51 9.55 -7.80
CA GLU A 65 -5.70 9.17 -8.97
C GLU A 65 -4.48 10.08 -9.13
N GLU A 66 -4.62 11.38 -8.90
CA GLU A 66 -3.50 12.32 -8.89
C GLU A 66 -2.46 11.97 -7.82
N VAL A 67 -2.89 11.57 -6.61
CA VAL A 67 -1.98 11.08 -5.56
C VAL A 67 -1.27 9.80 -5.99
N ARG A 68 -2.00 8.84 -6.59
CA ARG A 68 -1.43 7.58 -7.08
C ARG A 68 -0.38 7.82 -8.16
N GLU A 69 -0.67 8.66 -9.13
CA GLU A 69 0.26 9.01 -10.21
C GLU A 69 1.51 9.74 -9.67
N ARG A 70 1.37 10.63 -8.69
CA ARG A 70 2.53 11.25 -8.01
C ARG A 70 3.39 10.20 -7.31
N ASN A 71 2.78 9.25 -6.60
CA ASN A 71 3.48 8.16 -5.94
C ASN A 71 4.15 7.22 -6.95
N ALA A 72 3.46 6.86 -8.03
CA ALA A 72 4.01 6.06 -9.12
C ALA A 72 5.28 6.70 -9.68
N ARG A 73 5.24 8.00 -9.98
CA ARG A 73 6.42 8.74 -10.45
C ARG A 73 7.55 8.77 -9.44
N ARG A 74 7.27 8.81 -8.14
CA ARG A 74 8.31 8.73 -7.09
C ARG A 74 8.98 7.34 -7.09
N ILE A 75 8.18 6.28 -7.13
CA ILE A 75 8.67 4.89 -7.20
C ILE A 75 9.45 4.64 -8.49
N GLU A 76 9.02 5.20 -9.62
CA GLU A 76 9.73 5.09 -10.89
C GLU A 76 11.10 5.75 -10.86
N ARG A 77 11.21 6.92 -10.20
CA ARG A 77 12.50 7.60 -10.01
C ARG A 77 13.39 6.85 -9.03
N ARG A 78 12.84 6.44 -7.88
CA ARG A 78 13.57 5.75 -6.81
C ARG A 78 12.81 4.51 -6.34
N PRO A 79 13.04 3.33 -6.94
CA PRO A 79 12.37 2.09 -6.55
C PRO A 79 12.65 1.68 -5.09
N GLU A 80 13.76 2.14 -4.51
CA GLU A 80 14.19 1.84 -3.14
C GLU A 80 13.17 2.24 -2.08
N ILE A 81 12.32 3.24 -2.37
CA ILE A 81 11.21 3.67 -1.50
C ILE A 81 10.28 2.49 -1.15
N VAL A 82 10.12 1.53 -2.06
CA VAL A 82 9.32 0.32 -1.84
C VAL A 82 9.93 -0.54 -0.73
N PHE A 83 11.25 -0.78 -0.78
CA PHE A 83 11.95 -1.55 0.25
C PHE A 83 11.96 -0.83 1.60
N GLU A 84 12.18 0.48 1.61
CA GLU A 84 12.11 1.30 2.81
C GLU A 84 10.73 1.20 3.47
N ASN A 85 9.66 1.25 2.68
CA ASN A 85 8.30 1.13 3.20
C ASN A 85 8.02 -0.28 3.76
N LEU A 86 8.39 -1.33 3.02
CA LEU A 86 8.18 -2.71 3.46
C LEU A 86 8.97 -3.05 4.74
N THR A 87 10.24 -2.64 4.81
CA THR A 87 11.12 -2.92 5.95
C THR A 87 10.65 -2.23 7.24
N ARG A 88 9.95 -1.09 7.11
CA ARG A 88 9.33 -0.42 8.26
C ARG A 88 8.14 -1.19 8.80
N GLN A 89 7.34 -1.78 7.91
CA GLN A 89 6.11 -2.48 8.30
C GLN A 89 6.37 -3.92 8.73
N ARG A 90 7.40 -4.58 8.19
CA ARG A 90 7.67 -6.02 8.37
C ARG A 90 9.16 -6.31 8.34
N SER A 91 9.59 -7.33 9.09
CA SER A 91 10.99 -7.77 9.16
C SER A 91 11.35 -8.71 8.01
N THR A 92 10.35 -9.41 7.47
CA THR A 92 10.47 -10.30 6.31
C THR A 92 9.46 -9.93 5.24
N PHE A 93 9.88 -9.95 3.98
CA PHE A 93 9.00 -9.70 2.84
C PHE A 93 9.41 -10.57 1.64
N ALA A 94 8.44 -10.89 0.82
CA ALA A 94 8.60 -11.68 -0.39
C ALA A 94 8.31 -10.83 -1.63
N ARG A 95 8.54 -11.43 -2.80
CA ARG A 95 8.18 -10.83 -4.10
C ARG A 95 6.73 -10.37 -4.17
N ASN A 96 5.81 -11.10 -3.52
CA ASN A 96 4.40 -10.72 -3.49
C ASN A 96 4.16 -9.40 -2.77
N ASP A 97 4.91 -9.12 -1.70
CA ASP A 97 4.80 -7.86 -0.96
C ASP A 97 5.29 -6.68 -1.80
N LEU A 98 6.40 -6.86 -2.54
CA LEU A 98 6.88 -5.87 -3.53
C LEU A 98 5.81 -5.60 -4.58
N ALA A 99 5.21 -6.65 -5.14
CA ALA A 99 4.15 -6.53 -6.12
C ALA A 99 2.94 -5.77 -5.56
N CYS A 100 2.49 -6.09 -4.35
CA CYS A 100 1.36 -5.41 -3.70
C CYS A 100 1.65 -3.93 -3.45
N GLU A 101 2.87 -3.59 -3.04
CA GLU A 101 3.28 -2.21 -2.76
C GLU A 101 3.29 -1.36 -4.05
N VAL A 102 3.87 -1.90 -5.13
CA VAL A 102 3.89 -1.24 -6.44
C VAL A 102 2.48 -1.12 -7.03
N PHE A 103 1.68 -2.19 -6.95
CA PHE A 103 0.32 -2.22 -7.50
C PHE A 103 -0.63 -1.22 -6.82
N ARG A 104 -0.31 -0.78 -5.60
CA ARG A 104 -1.10 0.26 -4.92
C ARG A 104 -1.10 1.60 -5.67
N CYS A 105 -0.03 1.87 -6.42
CA CYS A 105 0.18 3.13 -7.14
C CYS A 105 0.21 2.98 -8.66
N VAL A 106 0.58 1.80 -9.18
CA VAL A 106 0.75 1.55 -10.62
C VAL A 106 -0.28 0.53 -11.10
N ASP A 107 -1.22 1.01 -11.92
CA ASP A 107 -2.26 0.23 -12.61
C ASP A 107 -1.72 -0.42 -13.91
N ASP A 108 -0.79 0.26 -14.59
CA ASP A 108 -0.28 -0.14 -15.91
C ASP A 108 0.64 -1.37 -15.87
N GLY A 109 0.33 -2.36 -16.70
CA GLY A 109 1.04 -3.64 -16.72
C GLY A 109 2.49 -3.56 -17.22
N GLU A 110 2.82 -2.62 -18.11
CA GLU A 110 4.19 -2.46 -18.61
C GLU A 110 5.07 -1.75 -17.59
N ARG A 111 4.59 -0.64 -17.03
CA ARG A 111 5.24 0.09 -15.93
C ARG A 111 5.48 -0.84 -14.74
N PHE A 112 4.48 -1.62 -14.36
CA PHE A 112 4.57 -2.61 -13.29
C PHE A 112 5.71 -3.62 -13.56
N ARG A 113 5.73 -4.26 -14.73
CA ARG A 113 6.77 -5.23 -15.08
C ARG A 113 8.17 -4.61 -15.05
N LYS A 114 8.32 -3.41 -15.62
CA LYS A 114 9.61 -2.69 -15.66
C LYS A 114 10.12 -2.39 -14.24
N LEU A 115 9.22 -1.98 -13.33
CA LEU A 115 9.59 -1.70 -11.94
C LEU A 115 9.94 -2.97 -11.18
N MET A 116 9.18 -4.05 -11.35
CA MET A 116 9.47 -5.32 -10.70
C MET A 116 10.83 -5.88 -11.12
N VAL A 117 11.19 -5.82 -12.40
CA VAL A 117 12.54 -6.22 -12.86
C VAL A 117 13.63 -5.38 -12.21
N ARG A 118 13.43 -4.06 -12.09
CA ARG A 118 14.40 -3.16 -11.45
C ARG A 118 14.55 -3.46 -9.95
N LEU A 119 13.45 -3.70 -9.25
CA LEU A 119 13.42 -4.03 -7.82
C LEU A 119 14.08 -5.39 -7.56
N GLU A 120 13.77 -6.39 -8.37
CA GLU A 120 14.37 -7.73 -8.24
C GLU A 120 15.88 -7.68 -8.54
N GLY A 121 16.30 -6.86 -9.51
CA GLY A 121 17.71 -6.67 -9.85
C GLY A 121 18.51 -5.87 -8.81
N SER A 122 17.88 -5.02 -8.00
CA SER A 122 18.53 -4.29 -6.91
C SER A 122 18.56 -5.06 -5.57
N ALA A 123 17.79 -6.16 -5.46
CA ALA A 123 17.56 -6.91 -4.22
C ALA A 123 18.48 -8.12 -4.00
N THR A 124 19.74 -8.10 -4.44
CA THR A 124 20.70 -9.21 -4.26
C THR A 124 21.10 -9.50 -2.79
N GLY A 125 20.30 -9.07 -1.79
CA GLY A 125 20.65 -9.16 -0.38
C GLY A 125 19.48 -9.29 0.60
N THR A 126 18.36 -9.91 0.23
CA THR A 126 17.27 -10.16 1.21
C THR A 126 16.87 -11.63 1.26
N ARG A 127 16.97 -12.22 2.46
CA ARG A 127 16.72 -13.63 2.75
C ARG A 127 15.21 -13.91 2.58
N PRO A 128 14.79 -14.75 1.62
CA PRO A 128 13.38 -14.99 1.39
C PRO A 128 12.77 -15.78 2.54
N ALA A 129 11.75 -15.23 3.20
CA ALA A 129 10.87 -16.00 4.07
C ALA A 129 9.83 -16.74 3.21
N GLN A 130 9.50 -17.96 3.63
CA GLN A 130 8.53 -18.84 2.95
C GLN A 130 7.17 -18.14 2.79
N PRO A 131 6.43 -18.41 1.69
CA PRO A 131 5.18 -17.71 1.42
C PRO A 131 4.11 -18.05 2.47
N ALA A 132 3.80 -17.08 3.34
CA ALA A 132 2.54 -17.08 4.06
C ALA A 132 1.41 -16.87 3.04
N LYS A 133 0.39 -17.73 3.09
CA LYS A 133 -0.72 -17.73 2.13
C LYS A 133 -1.47 -16.40 2.22
N CYS A 134 -1.21 -15.48 1.30
CA CYS A 134 -2.04 -14.29 1.14
C CYS A 134 -3.46 -14.74 0.76
N SER A 135 -4.40 -14.63 1.71
CA SER A 135 -5.83 -14.78 1.43
C SER A 135 -6.27 -13.62 0.54
N GLY A 136 -6.15 -13.79 -0.77
CA GLY A 136 -6.66 -12.85 -1.75
C GLY A 136 -8.18 -12.82 -1.68
N HIS A 137 -8.73 -11.88 -0.91
CA HIS A 137 -10.14 -11.55 -1.00
C HIS A 137 -10.37 -10.75 -2.29
N ARG A 138 -10.51 -11.48 -3.40
CA ARG A 138 -11.00 -10.95 -4.67
C ARG A 138 -12.43 -10.47 -4.45
N ARG A 139 -12.66 -9.15 -4.40
CA ARG A 139 -13.95 -8.62 -4.85
C ARG A 139 -13.90 -8.59 -6.37
N GLY A 140 -14.60 -9.56 -6.97
CA GLY A 140 -14.71 -9.71 -8.41
C GLY A 140 -15.21 -8.40 -9.04
N ARG A 141 -14.54 -7.99 -10.11
CA ARG A 141 -15.02 -7.01 -11.07
C ARG A 141 -15.37 -7.78 -12.33
N ASP A 142 -16.48 -8.51 -12.29
CA ASP A 142 -17.17 -8.93 -13.52
C ASP A 142 -17.88 -7.67 -14.04
N GLY A 143 -17.66 -7.17 -15.25
CA GLY A 143 -17.61 -7.90 -16.50
C GLY A 143 -18.87 -7.53 -17.27
N ARG A 144 -18.82 -6.44 -18.05
CA ARG A 144 -19.89 -6.03 -18.98
C ARG A 144 -20.31 -7.19 -19.88
N LYS A 145 -21.59 -7.22 -20.26
CA LYS A 145 -22.22 -7.56 -21.57
C LYS A 145 -23.72 -7.85 -21.28
N GLN A 146 -24.74 -7.48 -22.05
CA GLN A 146 -24.86 -7.14 -23.47
C GLN A 146 -26.21 -6.44 -23.70
N ALA A 147 -26.34 -5.79 -24.86
CA ALA A 147 -27.56 -5.19 -25.39
C ALA A 147 -28.71 -6.18 -25.60
N ALA A 148 -29.94 -5.70 -25.40
CA ALA A 148 -31.14 -5.92 -26.20
C ALA A 148 -32.14 -4.81 -25.86
#